data_AF-A0A6H1KN16-F1
#
_entry.id   AF-A0A6H1KN16-F1
#
_cell.length_a   1.000
_cell.length_b   1.000
_cell.length_c   1.000
_cell.angle_alpha   90.00
_cell.angle_beta   90.00
_cell.angle_gamma   90.00
#
_symmetry.space_group_name_H-M   'P 1'
#
loop_
_entity.id
_entity.type
_entity.pdbx_description
1 polymer ?
#
loop_
_entity_poly.entity_id
_entity_poly.type
_entity_poly.pdbx_seq_one_letter_code
_entity_poly.pdbx_strand_id
1 'polypeptide(L)'
;MRIRAALPALAGAVALTGTFLLSTPAQAAGGVTIHHVWFDSPGSDNRSNASLNGEWVQLRNTGSAAVSLKGWVLKDVSNHRYTFPNVKIGAGRTMKVHTGSGTDTTADKYQHRRAYVWNNTSDTATLTKASGSKVDSCSWTTRDPSDKYC
;
A
#
# COMPACT_ATOMS: atom_id res chain seq x y z
N MET A 1 83.93 11.89 -21.57
CA MET A 1 84.29 12.16 -20.16
C MET A 1 83.03 11.94 -19.33
N ARG A 2 83.02 10.86 -18.50
CA ARG A 2 82.28 10.68 -17.22
C ARG A 2 80.76 11.01 -17.21
N ILE A 3 79.77 10.14 -16.92
CA ILE A 3 79.63 9.07 -15.91
C ILE A 3 78.29 8.30 -16.13
N ARG A 4 78.35 6.96 -16.03
CA ARG A 4 77.47 5.92 -15.39
C ARG A 4 75.92 6.00 -15.36
N ALA A 5 75.31 4.88 -15.82
CA ALA A 5 74.33 3.96 -15.15
C ALA A 5 72.90 4.48 -14.82
N ALA A 6 71.79 3.72 -14.78
CA ALA A 6 71.47 2.28 -14.76
C ALA A 6 69.98 2.04 -15.23
N LEU A 7 69.65 0.78 -15.59
CA LEU A 7 68.29 0.18 -15.78
C LEU A 7 67.52 0.06 -14.43
N PRO A 8 66.25 -0.45 -14.28
CA PRO A 8 65.22 -0.95 -15.23
C PRO A 8 63.73 -0.54 -14.93
N ALA A 9 62.83 -1.03 -15.79
CA ALA A 9 61.37 -1.27 -15.76
C ALA A 9 60.49 -1.13 -14.47
N LEU A 10 59.21 -0.78 -14.68
CA LEU A 10 57.96 -1.26 -14.02
C LEU A 10 56.76 -0.68 -14.82
N ALA A 11 56.01 -1.45 -15.63
CA ALA A 11 54.92 -2.36 -15.28
C ALA A 11 53.68 -1.67 -14.66
N GLY A 12 52.50 -1.89 -15.25
CA GLY A 12 51.21 -1.76 -14.55
C GLY A 12 50.11 -1.04 -15.32
N ALA A 13 49.54 -1.66 -16.36
CA ALA A 13 48.21 -1.29 -16.85
C ALA A 13 47.17 -1.73 -15.80
N VAL A 14 46.58 -0.77 -15.09
CA VAL A 14 45.47 -1.04 -14.16
C VAL A 14 44.20 -1.18 -14.99
N ALA A 15 43.85 -2.42 -15.32
CA ALA A 15 42.49 -2.75 -15.75
C ALA A 15 41.57 -2.66 -14.52
N LEU A 16 40.81 -1.58 -14.41
CA LEU A 16 39.71 -1.45 -13.46
C LEU A 16 38.63 -2.49 -13.85
N THR A 17 38.68 -3.68 -13.24
CA THR A 17 37.60 -4.64 -13.32
C THR A 17 36.39 -4.07 -12.57
N GLY A 18 35.50 -3.44 -13.32
CA GLY A 18 34.21 -2.98 -12.83
C GLY A 18 33.38 -4.18 -12.35
N THR A 19 33.19 -4.28 -11.04
CA THR A 19 32.11 -5.08 -10.48
C THR A 19 30.80 -4.38 -10.77
N PHE A 20 30.23 -4.66 -11.96
CA PHE A 20 28.81 -4.44 -12.20
C PHE A 20 28.05 -5.36 -11.23
N LEU A 21 27.57 -4.80 -10.13
CA LEU A 21 26.46 -5.39 -9.39
C LEU A 21 25.30 -5.43 -10.38
N LEU A 22 25.01 -6.62 -10.90
CA LEU A 22 23.74 -6.86 -11.58
C LEU A 22 22.67 -6.63 -10.52
N SER A 23 22.12 -5.42 -10.48
CA SER A 23 20.86 -5.13 -9.81
C SER A 23 19.84 -6.05 -10.45
N THR A 24 19.62 -7.22 -9.84
CA THR A 24 18.45 -8.02 -10.17
C THR A 24 17.26 -7.07 -10.01
N PRO A 25 16.38 -6.89 -11.02
CA PRO A 25 15.15 -6.19 -10.75
C PRO A 25 14.55 -6.90 -9.56
N ALA A 26 14.30 -6.19 -8.45
CA ALA A 26 13.60 -6.75 -7.31
C ALA A 26 12.37 -7.41 -7.93
N GLN A 27 12.35 -8.75 -7.97
CA GLN A 27 11.23 -9.46 -8.58
C GLN A 27 10.02 -8.86 -7.91
N ALA A 28 9.14 -8.24 -8.70
CA ALA A 28 8.00 -7.51 -8.20
C ALA A 28 7.15 -8.51 -7.40
N ALA A 29 7.46 -8.65 -6.12
CA ALA A 29 6.71 -9.42 -5.17
C ALA A 29 5.45 -8.59 -4.99
N GLY A 30 4.49 -8.79 -5.89
CA GLY A 30 3.21 -8.12 -5.82
C GLY A 30 2.66 -8.24 -4.40
N GLY A 31 2.02 -7.16 -3.94
CA GLY A 31 1.62 -6.99 -2.56
C GLY A 31 0.15 -6.60 -2.49
N VAL A 32 -0.32 -6.38 -1.26
CA VAL A 32 -1.65 -5.81 -1.07
C VAL A 32 -1.54 -4.30 -1.12
N THR A 33 -2.26 -3.67 -2.03
CA THR A 33 -2.33 -2.21 -2.21
C THR A 33 -3.74 -1.70 -1.91
N ILE A 34 -3.86 -0.41 -1.63
CA ILE A 34 -5.15 0.30 -1.69
C ILE A 34 -5.41 0.56 -3.17
N HIS A 35 -6.52 0.03 -3.69
CA HIS A 35 -6.82 0.08 -5.12
C HIS A 35 -7.87 1.13 -5.47
N HIS A 36 -8.85 1.31 -4.60
CA HIS A 36 -9.96 2.23 -4.86
C HIS A 36 -10.55 2.64 -3.52
N VAL A 37 -10.76 3.94 -3.34
CA VAL A 37 -11.42 4.49 -2.16
C VAL A 37 -12.68 5.20 -2.62
N TRP A 38 -13.81 4.87 -2.01
CA TRP A 38 -15.04 5.64 -2.12
C TRP A 38 -15.25 6.34 -0.78
N PHE A 39 -14.93 7.64 -0.74
CA PHE A 39 -14.91 8.40 0.49
C PHE A 39 -16.16 9.25 0.68
N ASP A 40 -16.77 9.71 -0.42
CA ASP A 40 -18.01 10.48 -0.39
C ASP A 40 -19.19 9.57 -0.75
N SER A 41 -19.95 9.16 0.26
CA SER A 41 -21.02 8.18 0.13
C SER A 41 -22.10 8.66 -0.86
N PRO A 42 -22.56 7.81 -1.79
CA PRO A 42 -23.58 8.23 -2.74
C PRO A 42 -24.92 8.55 -2.05
N GLY A 43 -25.49 9.70 -2.40
CA GLY A 43 -26.76 10.18 -1.86
C GLY A 43 -26.57 11.14 -0.68
N SER A 44 -27.58 11.25 0.18
CA SER A 44 -27.50 12.14 1.35
C SER A 44 -26.77 11.47 2.52
N ASP A 45 -25.88 12.22 3.16
CA ASP A 45 -25.18 11.82 4.38
C ASP A 45 -26.11 11.83 5.60
N ASN A 46 -26.87 10.75 5.75
CA ASN A 46 -27.87 10.60 6.80
C ASN A 46 -27.46 9.63 7.93
N ARG A 47 -26.22 9.12 7.90
CA ARG A 47 -25.67 8.13 8.85
C ARG A 47 -26.49 6.83 8.95
N SER A 48 -27.39 6.56 7.99
CA SER A 48 -27.98 5.25 7.85
C SER A 48 -26.90 4.22 7.55
N ASN A 49 -27.15 2.95 7.88
CA ASN A 49 -26.19 1.89 7.58
C ASN A 49 -25.93 1.78 6.06
N ALA A 50 -26.93 2.05 5.23
CA ALA A 50 -26.78 2.09 3.78
C ALA A 50 -25.79 3.18 3.35
N SER A 51 -25.93 4.40 3.87
CA SER A 51 -25.01 5.49 3.57
C SER A 51 -23.60 5.22 4.14
N LEU A 52 -23.47 4.68 5.35
CA LEU A 52 -22.16 4.31 5.92
C LEU A 52 -21.48 3.18 5.13
N ASN A 53 -22.23 2.27 4.52
CA ASN A 53 -21.68 1.23 3.65
C ASN A 53 -21.35 1.72 2.24
N GLY A 54 -21.86 2.89 1.84
CA GLY A 54 -21.45 3.59 0.62
C GLY A 54 -20.02 4.13 0.68
N GLU A 55 -19.49 4.31 1.90
CA GLU A 55 -18.11 4.68 2.16
C GLU A 55 -17.25 3.40 2.38
N TRP A 56 -16.19 3.23 1.59
CA TRP A 56 -15.34 2.03 1.66
C TRP A 56 -13.93 2.22 1.07
N VAL A 57 -13.01 1.36 1.50
CA VAL A 57 -11.68 1.18 0.89
C VAL A 57 -11.57 -0.22 0.31
N GLN A 58 -11.19 -0.33 -0.96
CA GLN A 58 -10.91 -1.59 -1.62
C GLN A 58 -9.40 -1.85 -1.65
N LEU A 59 -9.02 -3.00 -1.12
CA LEU A 59 -7.68 -3.54 -1.22
C LEU A 59 -7.58 -4.50 -2.40
N ARG A 60 -6.40 -4.57 -3.04
CA ARG A 60 -6.09 -5.52 -4.10
C ARG A 60 -4.79 -6.23 -3.82
N ASN A 61 -4.78 -7.55 -3.91
CA ASN A 61 -3.54 -8.32 -3.93
C ASN A 61 -3.03 -8.41 -5.38
N THR A 62 -1.96 -7.70 -5.70
CA THR A 62 -1.33 -7.70 -7.02
C THR A 62 -0.32 -8.83 -7.19
N GLY A 63 -0.04 -9.60 -6.12
CA GLY A 63 0.84 -10.76 -6.15
C GLY A 63 0.19 -12.02 -6.71
N SER A 64 1.04 -13.04 -6.86
CA SER A 64 0.68 -14.37 -7.37
C SER A 64 0.29 -15.38 -6.29
N ALA A 65 0.35 -15.00 -5.00
CA ALA A 65 0.00 -15.86 -3.87
C ALA A 65 -0.98 -15.16 -2.91
N ALA A 66 -1.74 -15.94 -2.14
CA ALA A 66 -2.63 -15.39 -1.13
C ALA A 66 -1.86 -14.72 0.01
N VAL A 67 -2.29 -13.51 0.41
CA VAL A 67 -1.66 -12.74 1.49
C VAL A 67 -2.56 -12.72 2.72
N SER A 68 -2.01 -13.09 3.88
CA SER A 68 -2.69 -12.95 5.17
C SER A 68 -2.65 -11.52 5.67
N LEU A 69 -3.80 -11.00 6.05
CA LEU A 69 -3.96 -9.66 6.62
C LEU A 69 -4.09 -9.68 8.14
N LYS A 70 -3.93 -10.83 8.80
CA LYS A 70 -4.12 -10.94 10.26
C LYS A 70 -3.29 -9.86 10.99
N GLY A 71 -3.99 -8.99 11.73
CA GLY A 71 -3.39 -7.92 12.52
C GLY A 71 -2.91 -6.71 11.72
N TRP A 72 -3.08 -6.67 10.40
CA TRP A 72 -2.87 -5.46 9.61
C TRP A 72 -3.88 -4.40 10.03
N VAL A 73 -3.57 -3.14 9.72
CA VAL A 73 -4.41 -2.00 10.11
C VAL A 73 -4.66 -1.10 8.91
N LEU A 74 -5.92 -0.78 8.66
CA LEU A 74 -6.35 0.31 7.80
C LEU A 74 -6.75 1.49 8.69
N LYS A 75 -6.28 2.71 8.38
CA LYS A 75 -6.57 3.91 9.17
C LYS A 75 -6.58 5.18 8.34
N ASP A 76 -7.28 6.21 8.82
CA ASP A 76 -7.23 7.59 8.32
C ASP A 76 -6.19 8.44 9.07
N VAL A 77 -6.11 9.73 8.74
CA VAL A 77 -5.23 10.68 9.43
C VAL A 77 -5.67 10.99 10.87
N SER A 78 -6.97 10.85 11.17
CA SER A 78 -7.53 11.03 12.52
C SER A 78 -7.40 9.79 13.40
N ASN A 79 -6.74 8.73 12.91
CA ASN A 79 -6.46 7.48 13.61
C ASN A 79 -7.73 6.67 13.98
N HIS A 80 -8.79 6.76 13.18
CA HIS A 80 -9.83 5.75 13.09
C HIS A 80 -9.24 4.47 12.51
N ARG A 81 -9.09 3.44 13.35
CA ARG A 81 -8.42 2.18 12.97
C ARG A 81 -9.42 1.06 12.73
N TYR A 82 -9.11 0.25 11.72
CA TYR A 82 -9.69 -1.07 11.50
C TYR A 82 -8.58 -2.11 11.48
N THR A 83 -8.61 -3.05 12.42
CA THR A 83 -7.65 -4.15 12.49
C THR A 83 -8.24 -5.38 11.84
N PHE A 84 -7.55 -5.91 10.83
CA PHE A 84 -8.04 -7.06 10.08
C PHE A 84 -8.04 -8.33 10.97
N PRO A 85 -9.14 -9.11 10.94
CA PRO A 85 -9.19 -10.42 11.59
C PRO A 85 -8.33 -11.41 10.81
N ASN A 86 -8.39 -12.70 11.17
CA ASN A 86 -7.70 -13.75 10.43
C ASN A 86 -8.34 -13.97 9.05
N VAL A 87 -7.93 -13.16 8.06
CA VAL A 87 -8.44 -13.20 6.69
C VAL A 87 -7.29 -13.13 5.69
N LYS A 88 -7.54 -13.61 4.47
CA LYS A 88 -6.59 -13.57 3.35
C LYS A 88 -7.22 -12.95 2.12
N ILE A 89 -6.42 -12.25 1.32
CA ILE A 89 -6.78 -11.88 -0.04
C ILE A 89 -6.03 -12.82 -0.99
N GLY A 90 -6.77 -13.57 -1.80
CA GLY A 90 -6.19 -14.45 -2.83
C GLY A 90 -5.41 -13.68 -3.90
N ALA A 91 -4.56 -14.37 -4.66
CA ALA A 91 -3.80 -13.78 -5.76
C ALA A 91 -4.73 -13.06 -6.76
N GLY A 92 -4.40 -11.83 -7.12
CA GLY A 92 -5.22 -11.01 -8.03
C GLY A 92 -6.60 -10.61 -7.52
N ARG A 93 -6.99 -10.98 -6.28
CA ARG A 93 -8.32 -10.70 -5.71
C ARG A 93 -8.36 -9.36 -5.00
N THR A 94 -9.58 -8.91 -4.73
CA THR A 94 -9.86 -7.68 -4.00
C THR A 94 -10.71 -7.94 -2.75
N MET A 95 -10.69 -6.99 -1.82
CA MET A 95 -11.53 -6.96 -0.63
C MET A 95 -11.94 -5.53 -0.32
N LYS A 96 -13.22 -5.27 -0.08
CA LYS A 96 -13.73 -4.00 0.40
C LYS A 96 -13.83 -3.97 1.92
N VAL A 97 -13.52 -2.83 2.49
CA VAL A 97 -13.73 -2.51 3.91
C VAL A 97 -14.70 -1.34 3.98
N HIS A 98 -15.95 -1.62 4.31
CA HIS A 98 -17.03 -0.67 4.47
C HIS A 98 -17.00 -0.02 5.85
N THR A 99 -17.38 1.25 5.94
CA THR A 99 -17.40 1.98 7.22
C THR A 99 -18.53 1.51 8.14
N GLY A 100 -19.71 1.21 7.58
CA GLY A 100 -20.88 0.76 8.33
C GLY A 100 -20.81 -0.68 8.85
N SER A 101 -21.99 -1.30 8.98
CA SER A 101 -22.16 -2.66 9.48
C SER A 101 -22.74 -3.60 8.42
N GLY A 102 -22.38 -4.87 8.52
CA GLY A 102 -22.84 -5.94 7.65
C GLY A 102 -22.34 -7.29 8.12
N THR A 103 -22.51 -8.31 7.28
CA THR A 103 -21.96 -9.65 7.55
C THR A 103 -20.66 -9.81 6.78
N ASP A 104 -19.59 -10.09 7.53
CA ASP A 104 -18.26 -10.31 6.99
C ASP A 104 -18.20 -11.48 5.99
N THR A 105 -17.59 -11.24 4.83
CA THR A 105 -17.27 -12.27 3.82
C THR A 105 -15.77 -12.27 3.51
N THR A 106 -15.31 -13.08 2.56
CA THR A 106 -13.92 -12.99 2.06
C THR A 106 -13.67 -11.74 1.22
N ALA A 107 -14.72 -11.14 0.64
CA ALA A 107 -14.62 -9.97 -0.23
C ALA A 107 -15.06 -8.68 0.47
N ASP A 108 -15.84 -8.76 1.53
CA ASP A 108 -16.44 -7.62 2.20
C ASP A 108 -16.19 -7.69 3.70
N LYS A 109 -15.75 -6.58 4.25
CA LYS A 109 -15.48 -6.36 5.67
C LYS A 109 -16.16 -5.10 6.15
N TYR A 110 -16.49 -5.06 7.43
CA TYR A 110 -17.23 -3.95 8.02
C TYR A 110 -16.51 -3.42 9.26
N GLN A 111 -16.33 -2.11 9.34
CA GLN A 111 -15.74 -1.48 10.51
C GLN A 111 -16.71 -1.38 11.70
N HIS A 112 -18.01 -1.63 11.46
CA HIS A 112 -19.07 -1.54 12.46
C HIS A 112 -19.18 -0.16 13.11
N ARG A 113 -18.88 0.90 12.35
CA ARG A 113 -18.99 2.28 12.84
C ARG A 113 -20.40 2.83 12.62
N ARG A 114 -20.72 3.87 13.38
CA ARG A 114 -21.99 4.62 13.31
C ARG A 114 -21.80 6.05 12.77
N ALA A 115 -20.60 6.35 12.27
CA ALA A 115 -20.20 7.63 11.70
C ALA A 115 -19.18 7.38 10.58
N TYR A 116 -19.17 8.29 9.60
CA TYR A 116 -18.22 8.34 8.49
C TYR A 116 -16.77 8.43 9.01
N VAL A 117 -15.84 7.84 8.26
CA VAL A 117 -14.41 7.84 8.58
C VAL A 117 -13.64 8.67 7.57
N TRP A 118 -13.94 8.48 6.29
CA TRP A 118 -13.20 9.08 5.19
C TRP A 118 -13.69 10.51 4.92
N ASN A 119 -12.83 11.50 5.07
CA ASN A 119 -13.24 12.91 4.94
C ASN A 119 -13.37 13.35 3.48
N ASN A 120 -14.53 13.92 3.09
CA ASN A 120 -14.81 14.38 1.72
C ASN A 120 -13.94 15.55 1.24
N THR A 121 -13.37 16.35 2.15
CA THR A 121 -12.54 17.51 1.79
C THR A 121 -11.10 17.11 1.50
N SER A 122 -10.54 16.27 2.37
CA SER A 122 -9.15 15.82 2.29
C SER A 122 -8.93 14.74 3.35
N ASP A 123 -8.31 13.64 2.96
CA ASP A 123 -7.91 12.58 3.89
C ASP A 123 -6.82 11.69 3.28
N THR A 124 -6.35 10.71 4.05
CA THR A 124 -5.43 9.67 3.60
C THR A 124 -5.73 8.34 4.27
N ALA A 125 -6.17 7.37 3.48
CA ALA A 125 -6.23 5.98 3.89
C ALA A 125 -4.81 5.40 3.92
N THR A 126 -4.39 4.81 5.03
CA THR A 126 -3.08 4.16 5.21
C THR A 126 -3.26 2.71 5.62
N LEU A 127 -2.59 1.81 4.89
CA LEU A 127 -2.52 0.38 5.22
C LEU A 127 -1.16 0.06 5.83
N THR A 128 -1.14 -0.60 6.99
CA THR A 128 0.08 -1.05 7.67
C THR A 128 0.03 -2.54 8.00
N LYS A 129 1.19 -3.20 8.00
CA LYS A 129 1.33 -4.56 8.50
C LYS A 129 1.09 -4.61 10.02
N ALA A 130 0.93 -5.82 10.55
CA ALA A 130 0.87 -6.05 12.00
C ALA A 130 2.10 -5.53 12.76
N SER A 131 3.27 -5.46 12.11
CA SER A 131 4.49 -4.87 12.67
C SER A 131 4.46 -3.33 12.75
N GLY A 132 3.43 -2.69 12.21
CA GLY A 132 3.34 -1.22 12.08
C GLY A 132 4.02 -0.65 10.83
N SER A 133 4.75 -1.46 10.06
CA SER A 133 5.36 -1.03 8.80
C SER A 133 4.30 -0.65 7.78
N LYS A 134 4.43 0.53 7.16
CA LYS A 134 3.52 0.97 6.09
C LYS A 134 3.61 0.04 4.89
N VAL A 135 2.45 -0.33 4.36
CA VAL A 135 2.30 -1.10 3.11
C VAL A 135 1.97 -0.15 1.97
N ASP A 136 0.94 0.66 2.17
CA ASP A 136 0.44 1.57 1.13
C ASP A 136 -0.36 2.73 1.74
N SER A 137 -0.61 3.77 0.95
CA SER A 137 -1.45 4.90 1.32
C SER A 137 -2.09 5.56 0.10
N CYS A 138 -3.34 6.00 0.22
CA CYS A 138 -4.02 6.76 -0.81
C CYS A 138 -4.62 8.04 -0.22
N SER A 139 -4.30 9.18 -0.84
CA SER A 139 -4.73 10.51 -0.41
C SER A 139 -5.63 11.15 -1.47
N TRP A 140 -6.62 11.90 -1.03
CA TRP A 140 -7.54 12.63 -1.90
C TRP A 140 -7.84 14.01 -1.32
N THR A 141 -8.41 14.87 -2.17
CA THR A 141 -8.84 16.23 -1.86
C THR A 141 -10.14 16.55 -2.59
N THR A 142 -10.68 17.75 -2.39
CA THR A 142 -11.80 18.30 -3.18
C THR A 142 -11.57 18.40 -4.69
N ARG A 143 -10.37 18.10 -5.19
CA ARG A 143 -10.07 18.02 -6.63
C ARG A 143 -10.38 16.65 -7.23
N ASP A 144 -10.50 15.63 -6.39
CA ASP A 144 -10.93 14.29 -6.79
C ASP A 144 -12.48 14.23 -6.80
N PRO A 145 -13.10 13.35 -7.59
CA PRO A 145 -14.54 13.11 -7.51
C PRO A 145 -14.91 12.41 -6.19
N SER A 146 -16.12 11.87 -6.04
CA SER A 146 -16.56 11.20 -4.79
C SER A 146 -15.78 9.92 -4.44
N ASP A 147 -14.97 9.43 -5.39
CA ASP A 147 -14.14 8.25 -5.27
C ASP A 147 -12.80 8.43 -6.01
N LYS A 148 -11.81 7.60 -5.69
CA LYS A 148 -10.47 7.70 -6.26
C LYS A 148 -9.79 6.34 -6.40
N TYR A 149 -9.34 6.03 -7.62
CA TYR A 149 -8.43 4.93 -7.87
C TYR A 149 -7.00 5.28 -7.44
N CYS A 150 -6.36 4.27 -6.88
CA CYS A 150 -4.97 4.23 -6.49
C CYS A 150 -4.36 2.93 -7.09
#